data_AF-A0A9X0CR60-F1
#
_entry.id   AF-A0A9X0CR60-F1
#
_cell.length_a   1.000
_cell.length_b   1.000
_cell.length_c   1.000
_cell.angle_alpha   90.00
_cell.angle_beta   90.00
_cell.angle_gamma   90.00
#
_symmetry.space_group_name_H-M   'P 1'
#
loop_
_entity.id
_entity.type
_entity.pdbx_description
1 polymer ?
#
loop_
_entity_poly.entity_id
_entity_poly.type
_entity_poly.pdbx_seq_one_letter_code
_entity_poly.pdbx_strand_id
1 'polypeptide(L)'
;MTARSPVEHEHQIISRRFGTPIDWSKLPAHTHPKSEFVYPMTSRPRGIALIINNEFFSCPSSEQENFDVRHGSEKDVEALEWLFQALWFDVKIERNLGRQQMLKILDDISREDHSSYNCLVLFLMSYGRDGTLYGADGETVTISTVRDLFSNERCPTLKGKPKLIFIQSCRYSQIETPVEVGSTYNLDEPKAAIINDDAELTADEANSDKYWNFDSTSYKTIPDHADFLIANSTVSGHASYRNEHSGSRFVQCIVEVFLEFAAYEDLLSMLTMVNERISEMGLINTKQVSEPTTTLRKKLYFWPGL
;
A
#
# COMPACT_ATOMS: atom_id res chain seq x y z
N MET A 1 -40.21 18.73 4.45
CA MET A 1 -38.78 18.68 4.79
C MET A 1 -38.40 17.23 4.95
N THR A 2 -37.92 16.59 3.89
CA THR A 2 -37.43 15.21 3.93
C THR A 2 -36.06 15.22 4.58
N ALA A 3 -35.93 14.54 5.73
CA ALA A 3 -34.63 14.30 6.35
C ALA A 3 -33.76 13.51 5.36
N ARG A 4 -32.56 14.02 5.07
CA ARG A 4 -31.58 13.32 4.22
C ARG A 4 -31.13 12.05 4.93
N SER A 5 -30.85 11.00 4.15
CA SER A 5 -30.38 9.74 4.73
C SER A 5 -28.98 9.92 5.38
N PRO A 6 -28.62 9.11 6.38
CA PRO A 6 -27.31 9.20 7.04
C PRO A 6 -26.13 9.15 6.05
N VAL A 7 -26.25 8.32 5.01
CA VAL A 7 -25.25 8.13 3.94
C VAL A 7 -25.04 9.40 3.11
N GLU A 8 -26.12 10.12 2.77
CA GLU A 8 -26.02 11.39 2.03
C GLU A 8 -25.38 12.51 2.86
N HIS A 9 -25.53 12.46 4.18
CA HIS A 9 -24.92 13.44 5.08
C HIS A 9 -23.41 13.22 5.22
N GLU A 10 -22.97 11.96 5.36
CA GLU A 10 -21.56 11.59 5.42
C GLU A 10 -20.82 11.87 4.10
N HIS A 11 -21.42 11.55 2.96
CA HIS A 11 -20.89 11.91 1.64
C HIS A 11 -20.65 13.42 1.50
N GLN A 12 -21.53 14.24 2.08
CA GLN A 12 -21.44 15.70 2.00
C GLN A 12 -20.38 16.28 2.95
N ILE A 13 -20.03 15.58 4.02
CA ILE A 13 -18.92 15.94 4.93
C ILE A 13 -17.58 15.55 4.30
N ILE A 14 -17.48 14.34 3.74
CA ILE A 14 -16.30 13.86 3.02
C ILE A 14 -16.04 14.74 1.79
N SER A 15 -17.08 15.08 1.01
CA SER A 15 -16.93 15.97 -0.16
C SER A 15 -16.57 17.41 0.22
N ARG A 16 -16.88 17.86 1.44
CA ARG A 16 -16.43 19.16 1.94
C ARG A 16 -14.97 19.13 2.35
N ARG A 17 -14.47 17.97 2.75
CA ARG A 17 -13.13 17.79 3.30
C ARG A 17 -12.09 17.48 2.24
N PHE A 18 -12.41 16.65 1.26
CA PHE A 18 -11.52 16.29 0.15
C PHE A 18 -11.90 16.96 -1.18
N GLY A 19 -12.87 17.89 -1.15
CA GLY A 19 -13.48 18.45 -2.35
C GLY A 19 -14.51 17.51 -2.99
N THR A 20 -15.22 18.02 -4.00
CA THR A 20 -16.01 17.13 -4.86
C THR A 20 -15.00 16.30 -5.65
N PRO A 21 -15.10 14.96 -5.67
CA PRO A 21 -14.20 14.16 -6.49
C PRO A 21 -14.27 14.69 -7.91
N ILE A 22 -13.13 14.68 -8.60
CA ILE A 22 -13.10 14.88 -10.04
C ILE A 22 -14.17 13.94 -10.60
N ASP A 23 -15.15 14.49 -11.30
CA ASP A 23 -16.18 13.68 -11.92
C ASP A 23 -15.51 12.90 -13.04
N TRP A 24 -15.03 11.70 -12.72
CA TRP A 24 -14.25 10.86 -13.62
C TRP A 24 -15.05 10.47 -14.87
N SER A 25 -16.39 10.58 -14.82
CA SER A 25 -17.26 10.42 -16.00
C SER A 25 -17.18 11.57 -17.00
N LYS A 26 -16.66 12.74 -16.58
CA LYS A 26 -16.48 13.94 -17.40
C LYS A 26 -15.05 14.10 -17.91
N LEU A 27 -14.14 13.20 -17.55
CA LEU A 27 -12.78 13.24 -18.08
C LEU A 27 -12.81 12.93 -19.59
N PRO A 28 -12.02 13.65 -20.41
CA PRO A 28 -11.92 13.32 -21.82
C PRO A 28 -11.46 11.88 -21.99
N ALA A 29 -11.93 11.24 -23.08
CA ALA A 29 -11.50 9.90 -23.44
C ALA A 29 -9.96 9.89 -23.54
N HIS A 30 -9.31 9.27 -22.57
CA HIS A 30 -7.88 9.07 -22.56
C HIS A 30 -7.63 7.75 -23.28
N THR A 31 -6.71 7.76 -24.24
CA THR A 31 -6.32 6.55 -24.94
C THR A 31 -5.60 5.65 -23.94
N HIS A 32 -6.22 4.54 -23.57
CA HIS A 32 -5.61 3.50 -22.74
C HIS A 32 -4.91 2.50 -23.64
N PRO A 33 -3.60 2.64 -23.91
CA PRO A 33 -2.93 1.67 -24.74
C PRO A 33 -2.99 0.30 -24.06
N LYS A 34 -3.55 -0.69 -24.76
CA LYS A 34 -3.34 -2.09 -24.41
C LYS A 34 -1.84 -2.35 -24.55
N SER A 35 -1.15 -2.32 -23.42
CA SER A 35 0.30 -2.49 -23.34
C SER A 35 0.60 -3.70 -22.49
N GLU A 36 1.52 -4.55 -22.95
CA GLU A 36 1.97 -5.69 -22.15
C GLU A 36 2.67 -5.28 -20.85
N PHE A 37 3.14 -4.04 -20.78
CA PHE A 37 3.80 -3.41 -19.63
C PHE A 37 2.83 -2.80 -18.61
N VAL A 38 1.52 -2.93 -18.81
CA VAL A 38 0.47 -2.40 -17.92
C VAL A 38 -0.46 -3.52 -17.46
N TYR A 39 -0.84 -3.52 -16.17
CA TYR A 39 -1.86 -4.45 -15.69
C TYR A 39 -3.24 -4.10 -16.26
N PRO A 40 -4.02 -5.09 -16.71
CA PRO A 40 -5.41 -4.84 -17.10
C PRO A 40 -6.20 -4.48 -15.84
N MET A 41 -6.69 -3.24 -15.77
CA MET A 41 -7.53 -2.71 -14.70
C MET A 41 -8.84 -2.24 -15.33
N THR A 42 -9.69 -3.17 -15.76
CA THR A 42 -10.93 -2.93 -16.51
C THR A 42 -12.14 -3.70 -15.95
N SER A 43 -11.94 -4.63 -15.02
CA SER A 43 -13.02 -5.39 -14.40
C SER A 43 -13.91 -4.50 -13.53
N ARG A 44 -15.19 -4.87 -13.43
CA ARG A 44 -16.18 -4.22 -12.56
C ARG A 44 -16.92 -5.29 -11.74
N PRO A 45 -16.69 -5.40 -10.42
CA PRO A 45 -15.70 -4.62 -9.65
C PRO A 45 -14.26 -4.98 -10.06
N ARG A 46 -13.30 -4.08 -9.77
CA ARG A 46 -11.87 -4.29 -10.04
C ARG A 46 -11.30 -5.42 -9.19
N GLY A 47 -11.90 -5.63 -8.04
CA GLY A 47 -11.65 -6.72 -7.11
C GLY A 47 -12.03 -6.32 -5.71
N ILE A 48 -11.53 -7.05 -4.74
CA ILE A 48 -11.85 -6.82 -3.33
C ILE A 48 -10.88 -5.80 -2.75
N ALA A 49 -11.42 -4.86 -1.97
CA ALA A 49 -10.66 -4.02 -1.05
C ALA A 49 -11.07 -4.38 0.39
N LEU A 50 -10.24 -5.17 1.08
CA LEU A 50 -10.45 -5.53 2.48
C LEU A 50 -9.76 -4.50 3.38
N ILE A 51 -10.55 -3.82 4.23
CA ILE A 51 -10.06 -2.89 5.23
C ILE A 51 -10.23 -3.56 6.60
N ILE A 52 -9.12 -3.82 7.31
CA ILE A 52 -9.16 -4.31 8.70
C ILE A 52 -8.72 -3.16 9.61
N ASN A 53 -9.62 -2.67 10.45
CA ASN A 53 -9.32 -1.63 11.44
C ASN A 53 -9.44 -2.17 12.87
N ASN A 54 -8.31 -2.29 13.57
CA ASN A 54 -8.31 -2.57 15.01
C ASN A 54 -8.16 -1.23 15.75
N GLU A 55 -9.25 -0.76 16.35
CA GLU A 55 -9.28 0.48 17.14
C GLU A 55 -9.13 0.22 18.64
N PHE A 56 -9.82 -0.81 19.13
CA PHE A 56 -9.88 -1.21 20.53
C PHE A 56 -9.15 -2.53 20.75
N PHE A 57 -8.43 -2.62 21.86
CA PHE A 57 -7.62 -3.78 22.23
C PHE A 57 -8.00 -4.26 23.63
N SER A 58 -8.30 -5.54 23.74
CA SER A 58 -8.70 -6.23 24.96
C SER A 58 -7.57 -7.16 25.40
N CYS A 59 -6.43 -6.60 25.80
CA CYS A 59 -5.33 -7.42 26.34
C CYS A 59 -5.39 -7.42 27.88
N PRO A 60 -5.28 -8.57 28.56
CA PRO A 60 -5.14 -8.62 30.01
C PRO A 60 -3.90 -7.83 30.43
N SER A 61 -4.02 -7.02 31.47
CA SER A 61 -3.02 -6.09 32.02
C SER A 61 -1.71 -6.74 32.53
N SER A 62 -1.45 -8.01 32.22
CA SER A 62 -0.27 -8.79 32.62
C SER A 62 0.87 -8.76 31.59
N GLU A 63 0.65 -8.25 30.38
CA GLU A 63 1.72 -8.01 29.41
C GLU A 63 2.07 -6.52 29.35
N GLN A 64 3.37 -6.21 29.25
CA GLN A 64 3.96 -4.87 29.39
C GLN A 64 3.57 -3.84 28.32
N GLU A 65 2.61 -4.14 27.45
CA GLU A 65 2.19 -3.27 26.35
C GLU A 65 0.82 -2.65 26.63
N ASN A 66 0.83 -1.36 27.02
CA ASN A 66 -0.40 -0.60 27.25
C ASN A 66 -0.99 -0.13 25.90
N PHE A 67 -1.98 -0.84 25.36
CA PHE A 67 -2.72 -0.45 24.16
C PHE A 67 -3.75 0.66 24.44
N ASP A 68 -3.50 1.86 23.92
CA ASP A 68 -4.45 2.95 24.00
C ASP A 68 -5.49 2.79 22.87
N VAL A 69 -6.64 3.43 23.03
CA VAL A 69 -7.64 3.47 21.95
C VAL A 69 -7.07 4.23 20.76
N ARG A 70 -7.23 3.68 19.56
CA ARG A 70 -6.72 4.27 18.32
C ARG A 70 -7.64 5.37 17.75
N HIS A 71 -8.00 6.36 18.57
CA HIS A 71 -8.89 7.46 18.19
C HIS A 71 -8.54 8.09 16.83
N GLY A 72 -9.57 8.33 16.02
CA GLY A 72 -9.45 8.83 14.64
C GLY A 72 -9.27 7.72 13.59
N SER A 73 -9.08 6.46 13.99
CA SER A 73 -8.93 5.36 13.02
C SER A 73 -10.19 5.09 12.19
N GLU A 74 -11.37 5.31 12.74
CA GLU A 74 -12.62 5.22 11.95
C GLU A 74 -12.73 6.31 10.88
N LYS A 75 -12.10 7.49 11.08
CA LYS A 75 -12.03 8.51 10.03
C LYS A 75 -11.18 8.07 8.85
N ASP A 76 -10.19 7.22 9.10
CA ASP A 76 -9.44 6.56 8.04
C ASP A 76 -10.28 5.50 7.32
N VAL A 77 -11.08 4.71 8.05
CA VAL A 77 -12.00 3.73 7.46
C VAL A 77 -12.99 4.43 6.52
N GLU A 78 -13.67 5.49 6.98
CA GLU A 78 -14.62 6.27 6.17
C GLU A 78 -13.98 6.79 4.87
N ALA A 79 -12.77 7.34 4.96
CA ALA A 79 -12.07 7.90 3.81
C ALA A 79 -11.63 6.83 2.80
N LEU A 80 -11.13 5.69 3.29
CA LEU A 80 -10.69 4.57 2.46
C LEU A 80 -11.87 3.84 1.80
N GLU A 81 -12.96 3.63 2.53
CA GLU A 81 -14.18 3.04 1.98
C GLU A 81 -14.67 3.86 0.80
N TRP A 82 -14.77 5.18 1.00
CA TRP A 82 -15.21 6.09 -0.05
C TRP A 82 -14.27 6.09 -1.26
N LEU A 83 -12.94 6.13 -1.04
CA LEU A 83 -11.95 6.06 -2.12
C LEU A 83 -12.08 4.77 -2.94
N PHE A 84 -12.07 3.60 -2.28
CA PHE A 84 -12.06 2.33 -3.00
C PHE A 84 -13.39 2.01 -3.66
N GLN A 85 -14.52 2.46 -3.11
CA GLN A 85 -15.80 2.43 -3.81
C GLN A 85 -15.78 3.30 -5.07
N ALA A 86 -15.23 4.51 -4.99
CA ALA A 86 -15.08 5.39 -6.16
C ALA A 86 -14.19 4.74 -7.24
N LEU A 87 -13.13 4.03 -6.82
CA LEU A 87 -12.26 3.26 -7.70
C LEU A 87 -12.87 1.91 -8.15
N TRP A 88 -14.14 1.61 -7.84
CA TRP A 88 -14.88 0.40 -8.22
C TRP A 88 -14.35 -0.91 -7.65
N PHE A 89 -13.88 -0.89 -6.42
CA PHE A 89 -13.65 -2.11 -5.65
C PHE A 89 -14.91 -2.52 -4.89
N ASP A 90 -15.02 -3.82 -4.64
CA ASP A 90 -15.94 -4.37 -3.65
C ASP A 90 -15.28 -4.23 -2.27
N VAL A 91 -15.78 -3.28 -1.47
CA VAL A 91 -15.15 -2.92 -0.19
C VAL A 91 -15.74 -3.77 0.93
N LYS A 92 -14.86 -4.50 1.64
CA LYS A 92 -15.19 -5.27 2.84
C LYS A 92 -14.49 -4.64 4.04
N ILE A 93 -15.21 -4.41 5.13
CA ILE A 93 -14.68 -3.71 6.32
C ILE A 93 -14.84 -4.60 7.55
N GLU A 94 -13.73 -4.85 8.22
CA GLU A 94 -13.68 -5.62 9.46
C GLU A 94 -13.09 -4.78 10.60
N ARG A 95 -13.60 -4.96 11.81
CA ARG A 95 -13.23 -4.15 12.97
C ARG A 95 -12.82 -4.99 14.17
N ASN A 96 -11.76 -4.57 14.84
CA ASN A 96 -11.31 -5.11 16.14
C ASN A 96 -11.21 -6.64 16.13
N LEU A 97 -10.58 -7.19 15.09
CA LEU A 97 -10.36 -8.61 14.95
C LEU A 97 -9.17 -9.06 15.79
N GLY A 98 -9.33 -10.12 16.57
CA GLY A 98 -8.22 -10.85 17.18
C GLY A 98 -7.40 -11.61 16.12
N ARG A 99 -6.22 -12.12 16.50
CA ARG A 99 -5.30 -12.81 15.59
C ARG A 99 -5.96 -13.93 14.79
N GLN A 100 -6.70 -14.82 15.44
CA GLN A 100 -7.34 -15.95 14.76
C GLN A 100 -8.43 -15.50 13.79
N GLN A 101 -9.17 -14.44 14.14
CA GLN A 101 -10.20 -13.87 13.27
C GLN A 101 -9.57 -13.19 12.05
N MET A 102 -8.47 -12.45 12.24
CA MET A 102 -7.70 -11.86 11.15
C MET A 102 -7.19 -12.93 10.18
N LEU A 103 -6.55 -13.99 10.70
CA LEU A 103 -6.06 -15.09 9.86
C LEU A 103 -7.20 -15.79 9.13
N LYS A 104 -8.34 -15.98 9.80
CA LYS A 104 -9.52 -16.60 9.20
C LYS A 104 -10.05 -15.77 8.04
N ILE A 105 -10.32 -14.47 8.23
CA ILE A 105 -10.87 -13.65 7.13
C ILE A 105 -9.89 -13.53 5.95
N LEU A 106 -8.59 -13.45 6.23
CA LEU A 106 -7.57 -13.42 5.18
C LEU A 106 -7.49 -14.75 4.41
N ASP A 107 -7.60 -15.90 5.09
CA ASP A 107 -7.65 -17.22 4.45
C ASP A 107 -8.97 -17.46 3.69
N ASP A 108 -10.10 -16.98 4.22
CA ASP A 108 -11.38 -17.04 3.54
C ASP A 108 -11.32 -16.25 2.21
N ILE A 109 -10.78 -15.01 2.26
CA ILE A 109 -10.62 -14.15 1.08
C ILE A 109 -9.61 -14.74 0.09
N SER A 110 -8.51 -15.35 0.55
CA SER A 110 -7.53 -15.97 -0.36
C SER A 110 -8.10 -17.18 -1.12
N ARG A 111 -9.12 -17.84 -0.56
CA ARG A 111 -9.83 -18.98 -1.18
C ARG A 111 -11.00 -18.57 -2.08
N GLU A 112 -11.39 -17.30 -2.11
CA GLU A 112 -12.42 -16.82 -3.03
C GLU A 112 -11.97 -16.93 -4.51
N ASP A 113 -12.94 -16.97 -5.43
CA ASP A 113 -12.64 -16.94 -6.85
C ASP A 113 -12.41 -15.51 -7.35
N HIS A 114 -11.14 -15.14 -7.52
CA HIS A 114 -10.74 -13.82 -8.02
C HIS A 114 -10.62 -13.77 -9.55
N SER A 115 -11.05 -14.81 -10.28
CA SER A 115 -10.82 -14.92 -11.74
C SER A 115 -11.37 -13.72 -12.51
N SER A 116 -12.53 -13.21 -12.12
CA SER A 116 -13.18 -12.02 -12.70
C SER A 116 -12.51 -10.70 -12.30
N TYR A 117 -11.72 -10.68 -11.24
CA TYR A 117 -11.07 -9.48 -10.71
C TYR A 117 -9.72 -9.22 -11.38
N ASN A 118 -9.25 -7.98 -11.25
CA ASN A 118 -7.97 -7.52 -11.77
C ASN A 118 -6.97 -7.20 -10.67
N CYS A 119 -7.42 -6.92 -9.45
CA CYS A 119 -6.56 -6.48 -8.35
C CYS A 119 -7.13 -6.95 -7.01
N LEU A 120 -6.26 -7.15 -6.03
CA LEU A 120 -6.63 -7.28 -4.63
C LEU A 120 -6.03 -6.12 -3.85
N VAL A 121 -6.82 -5.50 -2.97
CA VAL A 121 -6.36 -4.50 -2.02
C VAL A 121 -6.61 -5.00 -0.60
N LEU A 122 -5.57 -4.95 0.24
CA LEU A 122 -5.64 -5.15 1.68
C LEU A 122 -5.17 -3.87 2.36
N PHE A 123 -5.99 -3.26 3.20
CA PHE A 123 -5.64 -2.10 4.00
C PHE A 123 -5.71 -2.49 5.48
N LEU A 124 -4.55 -2.64 6.11
CA LEU A 124 -4.42 -3.20 7.46
C LEU A 124 -4.04 -2.09 8.43
N MET A 125 -4.93 -1.77 9.37
CA MET A 125 -4.77 -0.66 10.30
C MET A 125 -4.83 -1.17 11.75
N SER A 126 -3.69 -1.19 12.43
CA SER A 126 -3.61 -1.67 13.82
C SER A 126 -2.43 -1.02 14.56
N TYR A 127 -2.07 -1.53 15.74
CA TYR A 127 -0.70 -1.44 16.23
C TYR A 127 0.18 -2.47 15.52
N GLY A 128 1.49 -2.25 15.51
CA GLY A 128 2.43 -3.16 14.85
C GLY A 128 3.88 -2.83 15.15
N ARG A 129 4.74 -3.83 15.10
CA ARG A 129 6.17 -3.74 15.40
C ARG A 129 6.94 -4.78 14.59
N ASP A 130 8.14 -4.44 14.12
CA ASP A 130 9.10 -5.38 13.52
C ASP A 130 8.47 -6.31 12.45
N GLY A 131 7.64 -5.74 11.56
CA GLY A 131 6.96 -6.49 10.50
C GLY A 131 5.73 -7.30 10.94
N THR A 132 5.18 -6.99 12.10
CA THR A 132 3.97 -7.64 12.66
C THR A 132 2.83 -6.65 12.90
N LEU A 133 1.61 -7.17 12.91
CA LEU A 133 0.37 -6.47 13.21
C LEU A 133 -0.32 -7.11 14.40
N TYR A 134 -0.78 -6.29 15.34
CA TYR A 134 -1.53 -6.77 16.49
C TYR A 134 -3.00 -7.01 16.14
N GLY A 135 -3.53 -8.14 16.57
CA GLY A 135 -4.96 -8.37 16.74
C GLY A 135 -5.49 -7.59 17.93
N ALA A 136 -6.81 -7.39 17.98
CA ALA A 136 -7.49 -6.75 19.10
C ALA A 136 -7.35 -7.54 20.42
N ASP A 137 -6.93 -8.81 20.35
CA ASP A 137 -6.60 -9.68 21.48
C ASP A 137 -5.16 -9.51 21.98
N GLY A 138 -4.35 -8.65 21.37
CA GLY A 138 -2.93 -8.43 21.72
C GLY A 138 -1.96 -9.42 21.07
N GLU A 139 -2.47 -10.45 20.40
CA GLU A 139 -1.68 -11.43 19.67
C GLU A 139 -1.27 -10.89 18.28
N THR A 140 -0.15 -11.36 17.72
CA THR A 140 0.40 -10.78 16.48
C THR A 140 0.29 -11.68 15.24
N VAL A 141 0.16 -11.05 14.07
CA VAL A 141 0.24 -11.65 12.74
C VAL A 141 1.39 -11.00 11.97
N THR A 142 2.28 -11.79 11.37
CA THR A 142 3.37 -11.23 10.56
C THR A 142 2.86 -10.81 9.19
N ILE A 143 3.42 -9.73 8.65
CA ILE A 143 3.11 -9.27 7.28
C ILE A 143 3.51 -10.32 6.25
N SER A 144 4.59 -11.08 6.52
CA SER A 144 4.98 -12.23 5.70
C SER A 144 3.86 -13.29 5.65
N THR A 145 3.23 -13.62 6.77
CA THR A 145 2.12 -14.58 6.81
C THR A 145 0.95 -14.08 5.95
N VAL A 146 0.61 -12.78 6.04
CA VAL A 146 -0.43 -12.19 5.19
C VAL A 146 -0.07 -12.31 3.71
N ARG A 147 1.15 -11.91 3.33
CA ARG A 147 1.63 -12.02 1.94
C ARG A 147 1.59 -13.45 1.42
N ASP A 148 1.99 -14.41 2.24
CA ASP A 148 2.09 -15.82 1.86
C ASP A 148 0.70 -16.45 1.64
N LEU A 149 -0.35 -16.00 2.34
CA LEU A 149 -1.74 -16.43 2.07
C LEU A 149 -2.19 -16.11 0.64
N PHE A 150 -1.66 -15.03 0.06
CA PHE A 150 -2.01 -14.57 -1.29
C PHE A 150 -0.94 -14.88 -2.34
N SER A 151 0.02 -15.76 -2.04
CA SER A 151 1.04 -16.15 -3.02
C SER A 151 0.42 -16.79 -4.27
N ASN A 152 1.16 -16.81 -5.37
CA ASN A 152 0.64 -17.34 -6.64
C ASN A 152 0.33 -18.85 -6.58
N GLU A 153 0.96 -19.58 -5.66
CA GLU A 153 0.69 -20.99 -5.34
C GLU A 153 -0.59 -21.14 -4.52
N ARG A 154 -0.76 -20.33 -3.46
CA ARG A 154 -1.92 -20.44 -2.56
C ARG A 154 -3.19 -19.81 -3.12
N CYS A 155 -3.06 -18.78 -3.95
CA CYS A 155 -4.18 -18.07 -4.59
C CYS A 155 -4.02 -18.01 -6.12
N PRO A 156 -4.25 -19.13 -6.84
CA PRO A 156 -4.02 -19.22 -8.28
C PRO A 156 -4.86 -18.24 -9.12
N THR A 157 -6.06 -17.87 -8.66
CA THR A 157 -6.98 -16.95 -9.35
C THR A 157 -6.50 -15.49 -9.30
N LEU A 158 -5.55 -15.17 -8.41
CA LEU A 158 -4.81 -13.90 -8.38
C LEU A 158 -3.44 -13.97 -9.08
N LYS A 159 -3.05 -15.11 -9.67
CA LYS A 159 -1.75 -15.22 -10.34
C LYS A 159 -1.60 -14.20 -11.47
N GLY A 160 -0.51 -13.43 -11.45
CA GLY A 160 -0.28 -12.38 -12.45
C GLY A 160 -1.07 -11.08 -12.22
N LYS A 161 -1.85 -10.98 -11.14
CA LYS A 161 -2.65 -9.81 -10.78
C LYS A 161 -2.02 -9.07 -9.58
N PRO A 162 -2.04 -7.73 -9.58
CA PRO A 162 -1.51 -6.94 -8.48
C PRO A 162 -2.21 -7.23 -7.15
N LYS A 163 -1.41 -7.39 -6.10
CA LYS A 163 -1.84 -7.55 -4.70
C LYS A 163 -1.25 -6.41 -3.89
N LEU A 164 -2.09 -5.43 -3.55
CA LEU A 164 -1.68 -4.19 -2.91
C LEU A 164 -1.98 -4.27 -1.42
N ILE A 165 -0.95 -4.23 -0.59
CA ILE A 165 -1.04 -4.32 0.87
C ILE A 165 -0.58 -2.98 1.45
N PHE A 166 -1.51 -2.22 2.02
CA PHE A 166 -1.24 -0.98 2.70
C PHE A 166 -1.30 -1.20 4.20
N ILE A 167 -0.31 -0.69 4.92
CA ILE A 167 -0.13 -1.01 6.34
C ILE A 167 0.01 0.29 7.13
N GLN A 168 -1.01 0.59 7.92
CA GLN A 168 -1.02 1.68 8.89
C GLN A 168 -0.84 1.09 10.29
N SER A 169 0.42 0.98 10.73
CA SER A 169 0.76 0.40 12.03
C SER A 169 1.81 1.22 12.78
N CYS A 170 1.72 1.22 14.11
CA CYS A 170 2.70 1.85 15.00
C CYS A 170 3.01 0.95 16.21
N ARG A 171 4.26 0.92 16.72
CA ARG A 171 4.64 1.33 18.09
C ARG A 171 6.13 1.11 18.44
N TYR A 172 6.68 2.17 19.04
CA TYR A 172 8.00 2.42 19.66
C TYR A 172 9.29 2.27 18.83
N SER A 173 9.82 3.37 18.29
CA SER A 173 11.07 4.03 18.75
C SER A 173 11.51 5.15 17.77
N GLN A 174 12.42 6.01 18.25
CA GLN A 174 13.07 7.20 17.64
C GLN A 174 12.21 8.25 16.89
N ILE A 175 12.29 9.49 17.37
CA ILE A 175 11.90 10.69 16.64
C ILE A 175 12.78 10.78 15.40
N GLU A 176 12.19 10.88 14.19
CA GLU A 176 12.95 11.22 12.99
C GLU A 176 13.72 12.53 13.24
N THR A 177 15.05 12.49 13.18
CA THR A 177 15.85 13.70 13.22
C THR A 177 15.72 14.42 11.88
N PRO A 178 15.30 15.68 11.86
CA PRO A 178 15.20 16.47 10.63
C PRO A 178 16.57 16.55 9.95
N VAL A 179 16.58 16.49 8.62
CA VAL A 179 17.75 16.86 7.81
C VAL A 179 17.37 18.13 7.04
N GLU A 180 18.15 19.19 7.18
CA GLU A 180 17.96 20.39 6.37
C GLU A 180 18.32 20.07 4.91
N VAL A 181 17.36 20.26 4.00
CA VAL A 181 17.62 20.15 2.56
C VAL A 181 18.39 21.41 2.15
N GLY A 182 19.71 21.34 2.18
CA GLY A 182 20.58 22.39 1.68
C GLY A 182 20.37 22.59 0.17
N SER A 183 19.98 23.79 -0.24
CA SER A 183 20.00 24.21 -1.65
C SER A 183 21.43 24.51 -2.09
N THR A 184 22.24 23.48 -2.31
CA THR A 184 23.53 23.62 -2.99
C THR A 184 23.67 22.50 -4.01
N TYR A 185 23.29 22.77 -5.24
CA TYR A 185 23.76 22.01 -6.39
C TYR A 185 25.26 22.34 -6.57
N ASN A 186 26.13 21.66 -5.83
CA ASN A 186 27.54 21.62 -6.19
C ASN A 186 27.69 20.54 -7.27
N LEU A 187 27.74 20.99 -8.52
CA LEU A 187 28.27 20.18 -9.62
C LEU A 187 29.79 20.09 -9.44
N ASP A 188 30.24 19.27 -8.48
CA ASP A 188 31.63 18.85 -8.45
C ASP A 188 31.79 17.72 -9.49
N GLU A 189 32.57 18.02 -10.53
CA GLU A 189 32.96 17.06 -11.56
C GLU A 189 33.56 15.79 -10.92
N PRO A 190 33.23 14.58 -11.42
CA PRO A 190 33.90 13.38 -10.97
C PRO A 190 35.36 13.40 -11.44
N LYS A 191 36.29 13.54 -10.49
CA LYS A 191 37.71 13.24 -10.73
C LYS A 191 37.83 11.75 -11.03
N ALA A 192 38.21 11.45 -12.27
CA ALA A 192 38.51 10.10 -12.71
C ALA A 192 39.54 9.45 -11.78
N ALA A 193 39.14 8.39 -11.08
CA ALA A 193 40.07 7.47 -10.46
C ALA A 193 40.69 6.62 -11.58
N ILE A 194 42.00 6.77 -11.79
CA ILE A 194 42.78 5.82 -12.58
C ILE A 194 42.85 4.54 -11.74
N ILE A 195 42.11 3.52 -12.16
CA ILE A 195 42.28 2.15 -11.66
C ILE A 195 43.31 1.51 -12.58
N ASN A 196 44.50 1.21 -12.05
CA ASN A 196 45.45 0.32 -12.70
C ASN A 196 44.96 -1.11 -12.44
N ASP A 197 44.41 -1.74 -13.49
CA ASP A 197 43.91 -3.11 -13.43
C ASP A 197 44.96 -4.04 -14.08
N ASP A 198 46.02 -4.31 -13.33
CA ASP A 198 46.97 -5.38 -13.66
C ASP A 198 46.55 -6.64 -12.89
N ALA A 199 45.50 -7.30 -13.37
CA ALA A 199 45.13 -8.64 -12.93
C ALA A 199 45.03 -9.55 -14.16
N GLU A 200 46.08 -10.36 -14.37
CA GLU A 200 46.07 -11.45 -15.33
C GLU A 200 44.93 -12.44 -15.02
N LEU A 201 43.92 -12.45 -15.87
CA LEU A 201 42.88 -13.46 -15.88
C LEU A 201 43.49 -14.77 -16.41
N THR A 202 43.63 -15.74 -15.53
CA THR A 202 43.88 -17.13 -15.93
C THR A 202 42.59 -17.70 -16.53
N ALA A 203 42.72 -18.27 -17.72
CA ALA A 203 41.60 -18.78 -18.51
C ALA A 203 41.09 -20.11 -17.92
N ASP A 204 40.10 -20.07 -17.02
CA ASP A 204 39.40 -21.28 -16.57
C ASP A 204 37.95 -21.06 -16.05
N GLU A 205 37.24 -19.98 -16.45
CA GLU A 205 35.84 -19.73 -16.05
C GLU A 205 34.83 -19.57 -17.22
N ALA A 206 35.05 -20.26 -18.33
CA ALA A 206 34.15 -20.23 -19.49
C ALA A 206 32.88 -21.12 -19.36
N ASN A 207 32.32 -21.32 -18.15
CA ASN A 207 31.14 -22.19 -17.97
C ASN A 207 30.15 -21.74 -16.86
N SER A 208 30.13 -20.45 -16.51
CA SER A 208 29.14 -19.86 -15.58
C SER A 208 27.83 -19.44 -16.29
N ASP A 209 27.88 -19.15 -17.59
CA ASP A 209 26.76 -18.56 -18.33
C ASP A 209 25.60 -19.53 -18.65
N LYS A 210 25.71 -20.80 -18.21
CA LYS A 210 24.71 -21.84 -18.45
C LYS A 210 23.50 -21.78 -17.50
N TYR A 211 23.57 -20.98 -16.43
CA TYR A 211 22.50 -20.86 -15.43
C TYR A 211 21.54 -19.68 -15.69
N TRP A 212 21.94 -18.69 -16.48
CA TRP A 212 21.08 -17.57 -16.88
C TRP A 212 20.54 -17.84 -18.28
N ASN A 213 19.55 -18.73 -18.38
CA ASN A 213 18.92 -19.10 -19.64
C ASN A 213 18.20 -17.88 -20.25
N PHE A 214 18.85 -17.18 -21.19
CA PHE A 214 18.27 -16.07 -21.96
C PHE A 214 17.38 -16.55 -23.13
N ASP A 215 17.23 -17.87 -23.29
CA ASP A 215 16.46 -18.48 -24.36
C ASP A 215 14.95 -18.30 -24.14
N SER A 216 14.33 -17.57 -25.07
CA SER A 216 12.96 -17.03 -25.05
C SER A 216 11.84 -18.06 -25.20
N THR A 217 12.14 -19.36 -25.08
CA THR A 217 11.17 -20.46 -25.22
C THR A 217 10.80 -21.13 -23.90
N SER A 218 11.24 -20.59 -22.76
CA SER A 218 10.78 -21.06 -21.45
C SER A 218 9.30 -20.69 -21.23
N TYR A 219 8.50 -21.64 -20.74
CA TYR A 219 7.17 -21.37 -20.19
C TYR A 219 7.23 -20.09 -19.35
N LYS A 220 6.31 -19.13 -19.57
CA LYS A 220 6.23 -17.87 -18.81
C LYS A 220 5.89 -18.15 -17.33
N THR A 221 6.82 -18.73 -16.60
CA THR A 221 6.74 -18.95 -15.16
C THR A 221 7.09 -17.65 -14.46
N ILE A 222 6.42 -17.39 -13.35
CA ILE A 222 6.60 -16.18 -12.55
C ILE A 222 6.91 -16.61 -11.12
N PRO A 223 7.73 -15.86 -10.36
CA PRO A 223 7.99 -16.16 -8.95
C PRO A 223 6.70 -16.22 -8.11
N ASP A 224 6.72 -16.99 -7.03
CA ASP A 224 5.53 -17.18 -6.19
C ASP A 224 5.04 -15.87 -5.53
N HIS A 225 5.98 -15.01 -5.14
CA HIS A 225 5.70 -13.68 -4.56
C HIS A 225 5.82 -12.54 -5.58
N ALA A 226 5.59 -12.81 -6.87
CA ALA A 226 5.50 -11.75 -7.87
C ALA A 226 4.16 -11.00 -7.79
N ASP A 227 4.15 -9.76 -8.28
CA ASP A 227 2.95 -8.92 -8.39
C ASP A 227 2.41 -8.41 -7.04
N PHE A 228 3.28 -8.23 -6.05
CA PHE A 228 2.93 -7.60 -4.77
C PHE A 228 3.42 -6.16 -4.68
N LEU A 229 2.67 -5.32 -3.97
CA LEU A 229 3.12 -4.06 -3.41
C LEU A 229 2.80 -4.07 -1.92
N ILE A 230 3.76 -3.70 -1.08
CA ILE A 230 3.56 -3.48 0.35
C ILE A 230 3.96 -2.03 0.66
N ALA A 231 3.02 -1.20 1.11
CA ALA A 231 3.27 0.18 1.47
C ALA A 231 3.04 0.39 2.97
N ASN A 232 4.14 0.54 3.72
CA ASN A 232 4.08 0.83 5.15
C ASN A 232 3.93 2.34 5.37
N SER A 233 3.09 2.74 6.31
CA SER A 233 2.81 4.15 6.63
C SER A 233 4.03 4.95 7.09
N THR A 234 5.06 4.27 7.58
CA THR A 234 6.31 4.85 8.05
C THR A 234 7.46 3.87 7.78
N VAL A 235 8.69 4.38 7.67
CA VAL A 235 9.90 3.55 7.58
C VAL A 235 10.06 2.73 8.85
N SER A 236 10.54 1.50 8.72
CA SER A 236 10.80 0.62 9.86
C SER A 236 11.60 1.34 10.97
N GLY A 237 11.08 1.31 12.19
CA GLY A 237 11.71 1.95 13.35
C GLY A 237 11.34 3.42 13.57
N HIS A 238 10.37 3.98 12.84
CA HIS A 238 9.87 5.34 13.03
C HIS A 238 8.37 5.38 13.41
N ALA A 239 7.90 6.53 13.89
CA ALA A 239 6.50 6.71 14.27
C ALA A 239 5.62 7.02 13.06
N SER A 240 4.34 6.62 13.14
CA SER A 240 3.30 7.09 12.25
C SER A 240 2.25 7.87 13.04
N TYR A 241 1.83 9.03 12.51
CA TYR A 241 1.03 10.00 13.24
C TYR A 241 -0.44 9.98 12.83
N ARG A 242 -1.30 10.06 13.83
CA ARG A 242 -2.75 10.14 13.68
C ARG A 242 -3.32 11.29 14.49
N ASN A 243 -4.35 11.92 13.92
CA ASN A 243 -5.17 12.91 14.58
C ASN A 243 -6.56 12.31 14.85
N GLU A 244 -7.10 12.57 16.03
CA GLU A 244 -8.37 11.98 16.47
C GLU A 244 -9.59 12.46 15.65
N HIS A 245 -9.51 13.64 15.05
CA HIS A 245 -10.59 14.27 14.29
C HIS A 245 -10.43 14.03 12.78
N SER A 246 -9.19 13.99 12.29
CA SER A 246 -8.89 13.87 10.87
C SER A 246 -8.45 12.49 10.40
N GLY A 247 -7.96 11.61 11.28
CA GLY A 247 -7.35 10.35 10.87
C GLY A 247 -5.83 10.47 10.69
N SER A 248 -5.20 9.47 10.06
CA SER A 248 -3.75 9.33 9.94
C SER A 248 -3.19 10.01 8.70
N ARG A 249 -2.01 10.65 8.83
CA ARG A 249 -1.39 11.38 7.73
C ARG A 249 -1.24 10.53 6.48
N PHE A 250 -0.84 9.27 6.65
CA PHE A 250 -0.65 8.34 5.55
C PHE A 250 -1.94 8.06 4.78
N VAL A 251 -3.03 7.74 5.49
CA VAL A 251 -4.33 7.48 4.86
C VAL A 251 -4.88 8.73 4.18
N GLN A 252 -4.80 9.88 4.85
CA GLN A 252 -5.28 11.13 4.27
C GLN A 252 -4.51 11.49 2.99
N CYS A 253 -3.18 11.38 2.99
CA CYS A 253 -2.37 11.60 1.79
C CYS A 253 -2.68 10.60 0.67
N ILE A 254 -2.86 9.31 0.98
CA ILE A 254 -3.28 8.32 -0.02
C ILE A 254 -4.59 8.73 -0.67
N VAL A 255 -5.59 9.06 0.15
CA VAL A 255 -6.93 9.42 -0.33
C VAL A 255 -6.86 10.65 -1.21
N GLU A 256 -6.22 11.73 -0.76
CA GLU A 256 -6.10 12.96 -1.54
C GLU A 256 -5.35 12.76 -2.87
N VAL A 257 -4.19 12.10 -2.85
CA VAL A 257 -3.39 11.87 -4.05
C VAL A 257 -4.14 10.98 -5.04
N PHE A 258 -4.79 9.92 -4.58
CA PHE A 258 -5.48 9.00 -5.48
C PHE A 258 -6.71 9.66 -6.11
N LEU A 259 -7.45 10.50 -5.38
CA LEU A 259 -8.58 11.23 -5.96
C LEU A 259 -8.15 12.19 -7.07
N GLU A 260 -6.99 12.84 -6.89
CA GLU A 260 -6.47 13.83 -7.82
C GLU A 260 -5.79 13.18 -9.03
N PHE A 261 -5.04 12.10 -8.82
CA PHE A 261 -4.10 11.57 -9.82
C PHE A 261 -4.41 10.17 -10.35
N ALA A 262 -5.35 9.40 -9.77
CA ALA A 262 -5.61 8.01 -10.19
C ALA A 262 -6.10 7.86 -11.64
N ALA A 263 -6.58 8.95 -12.25
CA ALA A 263 -6.95 9.01 -13.66
C ALA A 263 -5.75 9.12 -14.62
N TYR A 264 -4.58 9.55 -14.14
CA TYR A 264 -3.46 9.94 -15.00
C TYR A 264 -2.15 9.24 -14.65
N GLU A 265 -1.93 8.96 -13.36
CA GLU A 265 -0.64 8.50 -12.86
C GLU A 265 -0.64 7.02 -12.49
N ASP A 266 0.54 6.40 -12.59
CA ASP A 266 0.73 5.03 -12.10
C ASP A 266 0.89 5.01 -10.57
N LEU A 267 0.57 3.87 -9.98
CA LEU A 267 0.55 3.66 -8.54
C LEU A 267 1.88 4.03 -7.85
N LEU A 268 3.03 3.72 -8.46
CA LEU A 268 4.32 4.01 -7.82
C LEU A 268 4.59 5.52 -7.82
N SER A 269 4.29 6.20 -8.94
CA SER A 269 4.37 7.67 -9.02
C SER A 269 3.44 8.34 -8.01
N MET A 270 2.20 7.85 -7.86
CA MET A 270 1.31 8.34 -6.81
C MET A 270 1.85 8.11 -5.39
N LEU A 271 2.49 6.96 -5.13
CA LEU A 271 3.11 6.71 -3.82
C LEU A 271 4.32 7.62 -3.55
N THR A 272 5.05 8.04 -4.58
CA THR A 272 6.07 9.09 -4.46
C THR A 272 5.42 10.43 -4.07
N MET A 273 4.31 10.82 -4.69
CA MET A 273 3.56 12.04 -4.31
C MET A 273 3.01 11.96 -2.89
N VAL A 274 2.55 10.77 -2.45
CA VAL A 274 2.16 10.53 -1.06
C VAL A 274 3.34 10.78 -0.12
N ASN A 275 4.55 10.29 -0.46
CA ASN A 275 5.75 10.55 0.34
C ASN A 275 6.10 12.03 0.44
N GLU A 276 6.03 12.77 -0.66
CA GLU A 276 6.22 14.23 -0.67
C GLU A 276 5.24 14.91 0.30
N ARG A 277 3.92 14.66 0.17
CA ARG A 277 2.90 15.27 1.04
C ARG A 277 3.09 14.92 2.51
N ILE A 278 3.36 13.65 2.85
CA ILE A 278 3.58 13.25 4.24
C ILE A 278 4.83 13.94 4.81
N SER A 279 5.90 14.07 4.01
CA SER A 279 7.15 14.69 4.44
C SER A 279 7.01 16.19 4.72
N GLU A 280 6.08 16.87 4.05
CA GLU A 280 5.77 18.29 4.31
C GLU A 280 4.97 18.47 5.61
N MET A 281 4.21 17.46 6.03
CA MET A 281 3.40 17.51 7.24
C MET A 281 4.23 17.45 8.53
N GLY A 282 3.60 17.89 9.63
CA GLY A 282 4.16 17.79 10.97
C GLY A 282 5.21 18.83 11.33
N LEU A 283 5.47 18.94 12.62
CA LEU A 283 6.59 19.69 13.16
C LEU A 283 7.91 18.94 12.90
N ILE A 284 9.02 19.64 13.06
CA ILE A 284 10.40 19.17 12.86
C ILE A 284 10.66 17.80 13.52
N ASN A 285 10.13 17.55 14.72
CA ASN A 285 10.29 16.31 15.50
C ASN A 285 9.17 15.27 15.28
N THR A 286 8.32 15.48 14.29
CA THR A 286 7.23 14.57 13.94
C THR A 286 7.19 14.28 12.44
N LYS A 287 8.33 14.39 11.77
CA LYS A 287 8.44 14.01 10.36
C LYS A 287 8.16 12.51 10.19
N GLN A 288 7.66 12.18 9.01
CA GLN A 288 7.22 10.85 8.63
C GLN A 288 7.40 10.73 7.11
N VAL A 289 7.76 9.54 6.64
CA VAL A 289 7.73 9.18 5.23
C VAL A 289 7.29 7.73 5.09
N SER A 290 6.49 7.40 4.08
CA SER A 290 6.03 6.03 3.87
C SER A 290 7.05 5.20 3.07
N GLU A 291 7.03 3.88 3.25
CA GLU A 291 8.00 2.95 2.67
C GLU A 291 7.29 1.92 1.77
N PRO A 292 7.10 2.21 0.47
CA PRO A 292 6.61 1.25 -0.50
C PRO A 292 7.72 0.29 -0.96
N THR A 293 7.46 -1.01 -0.87
CA THR A 293 8.27 -2.09 -1.44
C THR A 293 7.45 -2.83 -2.50
N THR A 294 8.07 -3.17 -3.64
CA THR A 294 7.33 -3.71 -4.79
C THR A 294 8.02 -4.90 -5.45
N THR A 295 7.21 -5.88 -5.85
CA THR A 295 7.54 -6.95 -6.82
C THR A 295 6.57 -6.91 -8.02
N LEU A 296 5.89 -5.78 -8.22
CA LEU A 296 5.08 -5.53 -9.42
C LEU A 296 5.97 -5.62 -10.66
N ARG A 297 5.45 -6.25 -11.71
CA ARG A 297 6.18 -6.49 -12.96
C ARG A 297 5.69 -5.58 -14.11
N LYS A 298 4.65 -4.80 -13.85
CA LYS A 298 3.98 -3.91 -14.80
C LYS A 298 3.54 -2.65 -14.09
N LYS A 299 3.32 -1.58 -14.85
CA LYS A 299 2.67 -0.39 -14.32
C LYS A 299 1.21 -0.68 -13.96
N LEU A 300 0.76 -0.11 -12.85
CA LEU A 300 -0.63 -0.18 -12.40
C LEU A 300 -1.24 1.21 -12.47
N TYR A 301 -2.27 1.36 -13.28
CA TYR A 301 -3.12 2.55 -13.31
C TYR A 301 -4.52 2.14 -12.86
N PHE A 302 -5.20 2.99 -12.06
CA PHE A 302 -6.57 2.69 -11.67
C PHE A 302 -7.58 3.13 -12.72
N TRP A 303 -7.36 4.25 -13.41
CA TRP A 303 -8.25 4.74 -14.48
C TRP A 303 -9.74 4.62 -14.14
N PRO A 304 -10.19 5.32 -13.08
CA PRO A 304 -11.59 5.33 -12.75
C PRO A 304 -12.44 5.84 -13.91
N GLY A 305 -13.65 5.28 -14.08
CA GLY A 305 -14.53 5.60 -15.20
C GLY A 305 -14.43 4.64 -16.40
N LEU A 306 -13.38 3.80 -16.48
CA LEU A 306 -13.14 2.83 -17.55
C LEU A 306 -13.88 1.49 -17.40
#